data_AF-A0A958BT81-F1
#
_entry.id   AF-A0A958BT81-F1
#
_cell.length_a   1.000
_cell.length_b   1.000
_cell.length_c   1.000
_cell.angle_alpha   90.00
_cell.angle_beta   90.00
_cell.angle_gamma   90.00
#
_symmetry.space_group_name_H-M   'P 1'
#
loop_
_entity.id
_entity.type
_entity.pdbx_description
1 polymer ?
#
loop_
_entity_poly.entity_id
_entity_poly.type
_entity_poly.pdbx_seq_one_letter_code
_entity_poly.pdbx_strand_id
1 'polypeptide(L)' 'FETDENKAENRRLGRPDIGIGDGSVIEAAIIDKNARIGRNVHIRNIPERPDSETGNWVAREGLIIIPKSAVIPDGTEI' A
#
# COMPACT_ATOMS: atom_id res chain seq x y z
N PHE A 1 5.00 0.35 15.10
CA PHE A 1 4.67 -0.99 15.60
C PHE A 1 3.21 -0.97 16.04
N GLU A 2 2.41 -1.95 15.62
CA GLU A 2 1.03 -2.10 16.05
C GLU A 2 0.93 -3.10 17.19
N THR A 3 0.11 -2.80 18.21
CA THR A 3 -0.17 -3.73 19.30
C THR A 3 -1.09 -4.86 18.83
N ASP A 4 -1.18 -5.95 19.59
CA ASP A 4 -2.08 -7.06 19.26
C ASP A 4 -3.55 -6.64 19.25
N GLU A 5 -3.92 -5.69 20.10
CA GLU A 5 -5.24 -5.05 20.10
C GLU A 5 -5.48 -4.28 18.81
N ASN A 6 -4.49 -3.51 18.31
CA ASN A 6 -4.63 -2.80 17.04
C ASN A 6 -4.82 -3.78 15.88
N LYS A 7 -4.06 -4.89 15.85
CA LYS A 7 -4.22 -5.93 14.82
C LYS A 7 -5.59 -6.63 14.92
N ALA A 8 -6.08 -6.89 16.13
CA ALA A 8 -7.41 -7.46 16.34
C ALA A 8 -8.50 -6.53 15.82
N GLU A 9 -8.37 -5.22 16.05
CA GLU A 9 -9.30 -4.23 15.53
C GLU A 9 -9.24 -4.11 14.01
N ASN A 10 -8.04 -4.12 13.41
CA ASN A 10 -7.89 -4.12 11.95
C ASN A 10 -8.60 -5.34 11.31
N ARG A 11 -8.49 -6.52 11.93
CA ARG A 11 -9.23 -7.72 11.51
C ARG A 11 -10.74 -7.53 11.62
N ARG A 12 -11.25 -6.90 12.68
CA ARG A 12 -12.69 -6.60 12.82
C ARG A 12 -13.18 -5.61 11.76
N LEU A 13 -12.36 -4.62 11.43
CA LEU A 13 -12.66 -3.60 10.43
C LEU A 13 -12.45 -4.08 8.99
N GLY A 14 -11.90 -5.29 8.78
CA GLY A 14 -11.63 -5.83 7.45
C GLY A 14 -10.57 -5.05 6.68
N ARG A 15 -9.60 -4.43 7.37
CA ARG A 15 -8.51 -3.66 6.74
C ARG A 15 -7.14 -4.29 7.02
N PRO A 16 -6.13 -4.05 6.17
CA PRO A 16 -4.77 -4.49 6.44
C PRO A 16 -4.17 -3.81 7.67
N ASP A 17 -3.22 -4.51 8.30
CA ASP A 17 -2.33 -3.95 9.30
C ASP A 17 -1.42 -2.86 8.68
N ILE A 18 -0.86 -1.99 9.51
CA ILE A 18 0.12 -0.99 9.08
C ILE A 18 1.38 -1.72 8.60
N GLY A 19 1.88 -1.30 7.44
CA GLY A 19 3.04 -1.86 6.79
C GLY A 19 2.67 -2.63 5.55
N ILE A 20 3.49 -3.63 5.23
CA ILE A 20 3.39 -4.43 4.01
C ILE A 20 2.92 -5.82 4.39
N GLY A 21 1.77 -6.24 3.86
CA GLY A 21 1.22 -7.57 4.07
C GLY A 21 2.05 -8.66 3.39
N ASP A 22 1.88 -9.89 3.87
CA ASP A 22 2.63 -11.05 3.39
C ASP A 22 2.42 -11.30 1.89
N GLY A 23 3.49 -11.75 1.22
CA GLY A 23 3.48 -12.07 -0.21
C GLY A 23 3.47 -10.86 -1.14
N SER A 24 3.49 -9.64 -0.61
CA SER A 24 3.52 -8.42 -1.41
C SER A 24 4.93 -8.10 -1.92
N VAL A 25 5.00 -7.55 -3.13
CA VAL A 25 6.23 -7.15 -3.81
C VAL A 25 6.16 -5.66 -4.13
N ILE A 26 7.08 -4.88 -3.54
CA ILE A 26 7.12 -3.42 -3.70
C ILE A 26 8.43 -3.04 -4.38
N GLU A 27 8.34 -2.53 -5.61
CA GLU A 27 9.50 -2.16 -6.43
C GLU A 27 9.45 -0.68 -6.81
N ALA A 28 10.50 0.07 -6.45
CA ALA A 28 10.65 1.49 -6.78
C ALA A 28 9.39 2.33 -6.48
N ALA A 29 8.93 2.24 -5.23
CA ALA A 29 7.80 3.00 -4.69
C ALA A 29 8.16 3.71 -3.38
N ILE A 30 7.47 4.82 -3.11
CA ILE A 30 7.53 5.59 -1.86
C ILE A 30 6.33 5.19 -1.01
N ILE A 31 6.59 4.60 0.16
CA ILE A 31 5.55 4.21 1.12
C ILE A 31 5.61 5.14 2.33
N ASP A 32 4.57 5.95 2.51
CA ASP A 32 4.52 6.90 3.63
C ASP A 32 4.03 6.24 4.93
N LYS A 33 4.24 6.93 6.05
CA LYS A 33 3.95 6.47 7.41
C LYS A 33 2.49 6.00 7.55
N ASN A 34 2.31 4.91 8.27
CA ASN A 34 1.01 4.31 8.59
C ASN A 34 0.21 3.81 7.37
N ALA A 35 0.81 3.75 6.17
CA ALA A 35 0.20 3.04 5.04
C ALA A 35 -0.10 1.58 5.40
N ARG A 36 -1.19 1.05 4.85
CA ARG A 36 -1.72 -0.29 5.11
C ARG A 36 -1.80 -1.03 3.79
N ILE A 37 -0.78 -1.81 3.48
CA ILE A 37 -0.72 -2.59 2.25
C ILE A 37 -1.16 -4.02 2.56
N GLY A 38 -2.15 -4.50 1.82
CA GLY A 38 -2.68 -5.84 1.91
C GLY A 38 -1.68 -6.93 1.54
N ARG A 39 -2.18 -8.17 1.54
CA ARG A 39 -1.42 -9.37 1.15
C ARG A 39 -1.40 -9.51 -0.37
N ASN A 40 -0.32 -10.08 -0.89
CA ASN A 40 -0.14 -10.34 -2.33
C ASN A 40 -0.32 -9.08 -3.21
N VAL A 41 -0.01 -7.91 -2.68
CA VAL A 41 -0.02 -6.65 -3.43
C VAL A 41 1.25 -6.56 -4.26
N HIS A 42 1.13 -6.21 -5.52
CA HIS A 42 2.26 -6.00 -6.41
C HIS A 42 2.30 -4.54 -6.85
N ILE A 43 3.33 -3.82 -6.44
CA ILE A 43 3.60 -2.44 -6.88
C ILE A 43 4.87 -2.48 -7.70
N ARG A 44 4.75 -2.21 -8.99
CA ARG A 44 5.89 -2.17 -9.91
C ARG A 44 6.08 -0.78 -10.48
N ASN A 45 7.34 -0.36 -10.57
CA ASN A 45 7.71 0.81 -11.33
C ASN A 45 7.54 0.52 -12.83
N ILE A 46 6.79 1.39 -13.49
CA ILE A 46 6.65 1.41 -14.94
C ILE A 46 7.16 2.79 -15.38
N PRO A 47 8.39 2.90 -15.91
CA PRO A 47 9.02 4.19 -16.23
C PRO A 47 8.18 5.09 -17.15
N GLU A 48 7.38 4.49 -18.01
CA GLU A 48 6.54 5.17 -19.01
C GLU A 48 5.12 5.44 -18.50
N ARG A 49 4.82 5.13 -17.23
CA ARG A 49 3.49 5.33 -16.65
C ARG A 49 3.17 6.82 -16.60
N PRO A 50 2.02 7.24 -17.16
CA PRO A 50 1.55 8.61 -17.00
C PRO A 50 1.28 8.95 -15.55
N ASP A 51 1.57 10.20 -15.22
CA ASP A 51 1.17 10.83 -13.99
C ASP A 51 -0.33 10.66 -13.73
N SER A 52 -0.67 10.12 -12.57
CA SER A 52 -2.06 9.88 -12.20
C SER A 52 -2.24 9.90 -10.68
N GLU A 53 -3.45 10.24 -10.26
CA GLU A 53 -3.81 10.31 -8.86
C GLU A 53 -5.09 9.50 -8.64
N THR A 54 -5.06 8.63 -7.64
CA THR A 54 -6.20 7.83 -7.21
C THR A 54 -6.53 8.19 -5.77
N GLY A 55 -7.59 7.58 -5.22
CA GLY A 55 -7.93 7.79 -3.81
C GLY A 55 -6.89 7.24 -2.81
N ASN A 56 -5.99 6.36 -3.25
CA ASN A 56 -5.10 5.62 -2.35
C ASN A 56 -3.64 5.51 -2.81
N TRP A 57 -3.29 5.97 -4.02
CA TRP A 57 -1.91 6.05 -4.52
C TRP A 57 -1.76 7.08 -5.64
N VAL A 58 -0.52 7.50 -5.90
CA VAL A 58 -0.18 8.49 -6.94
C VAL A 58 0.96 7.92 -7.79
N ALA A 59 0.89 8.04 -9.11
CA ALA A 59 2.04 7.90 -9.99
C ALA A 59 2.59 9.30 -10.32
N ARG A 60 3.90 9.48 -10.09
CA ARG A 60 4.65 10.68 -10.48
C ARG A 60 6.00 10.26 -11.04
N GLU A 61 6.29 10.65 -12.28
CA GLU A 61 7.59 10.41 -12.92
C GLU A 61 8.01 8.91 -12.88
N GLY A 62 7.06 8.01 -13.11
CA GLY A 62 7.26 6.55 -13.05
C GLY A 62 7.28 5.95 -11.62
N LEU A 63 7.43 6.75 -10.57
CA LEU A 63 7.38 6.28 -9.18
C LEU A 63 5.95 6.17 -8.67
N ILE A 64 5.68 5.10 -7.91
CA ILE A 64 4.43 4.95 -7.17
C ILE A 64 4.59 5.49 -5.76
N ILE A 65 3.67 6.34 -5.34
CA ILE A 65 3.63 6.97 -4.02
C ILE A 65 2.36 6.50 -3.32
N ILE A 66 2.52 5.84 -2.17
CA ILE A 66 1.43 5.43 -1.28
C ILE A 66 1.36 6.46 -0.13
N PRO A 67 0.32 7.33 -0.08
CA PRO A 67 0.22 8.39 0.90
C PRO A 67 0.07 7.89 2.34
N LYS A 68 0.29 8.79 3.29
CA LYS A 68 0.14 8.54 4.73
C LYS A 68 -1.23 7.94 5.04
N SER A 69 -1.26 6.85 5.80
CA SER A 69 -2.48 6.16 6.22
C SER A 69 -3.35 5.60 5.07
N ALA A 70 -2.86 5.60 3.83
CA ALA A 70 -3.57 5.02 2.71
C ALA A 70 -3.73 3.50 2.86
N VAL A 71 -4.79 2.96 2.26
CA VAL A 71 -5.11 1.53 2.30
C VAL A 71 -5.04 0.97 0.88
N ILE A 72 -4.17 -0.02 0.68
CA ILE A 72 -4.08 -0.81 -0.54
C ILE A 72 -4.66 -2.19 -0.23
N PRO A 73 -5.79 -2.58 -0.84
CA PRO A 73 -6.43 -3.88 -0.59
C PRO A 73 -5.56 -5.08 -0.99
N ASP A 74 -5.89 -6.25 -0.43
CA ASP A 74 -5.26 -7.52 -0.81
C ASP A 74 -5.36 -7.78 -2.32
N GLY A 75 -4.30 -8.32 -2.91
CA GLY A 75 -4.24 -8.67 -4.34
C GLY A 75 -4.24 -7.49 -5.30
N THR A 76 -4.08 -6.25 -4.82
CA THR A 76 -3.99 -5.08 -5.70
C THR A 76 -2.74 -5.16 -6.56
N GLU A 77 -2.87 -4.93 -7.86
CA GLU A 77 -1.76 -4.74 -8.79
C GLU A 77 -1.70 -3.27 -9.21
N ILE A 78 -0.56 -2.64 -8.93
CA ILE A 78 -0.23 -1.26 -9.31
C ILE A 78 0.95 -1.31 -10.26
#